data_AF-A0A838DQF6-F1
#
_entry.id   AF-A0A838DQF6-F1
#
_cell.length_a   1.000
_cell.length_b   1.000
_cell.length_c   1.000
_cell.angle_alpha   90.00
_cell.angle_beta   90.00
_cell.angle_gamma   90.00
#
_symmetry.space_group_name_H-M   'P 1'
#
loop_
_entity.id
_entity.type
_entity.pdbx_description
1 polymer ?
#
loop_
_entity_poly.entity_id
_entity_poly.type
_entity_poly.pdbx_seq_one_letter_code
_entity_poly.pdbx_strand_id
1 'polypeptide(L)'
;MHHNPSSTPPPPELGPSDLYINRELSWIEFNNRVFEEARDSRNPLLERVKFLSIFDTNLDEFLMIRVAGLKDKVAAHVTTVSADGRTAEQQLAAIRKLLAPVVQEVRHYWASELVPLLAEDHIYILDYEQLNEEQQAAMTAYFESEIFPVLTPLAVDSGHPFPHISNRSLNLAVVVTDPVHGERFARVKVPPALPRFIPVPVSSAEKGTPAAAFVWIEQVIAVHLSRLFPGIEVWESYPFRVLRDADIELQEDEASDLLEDIEKGVRDRRFGCVVDLAVNPSMPPRVRAVLLDNLEIDSNDLTIIDGPLGMGDLMELQNQERPELKYTPFIPRNSLEHVHDGDLFAAIRERDLLLHHPYDSFNSVVDFIRFAAHDPNVLAIKQTLYRVGTNAPVVNMLLEAVENGKQVAVLVELKARFDEENNIEWARALEHAGVHVVYGLIRLKTHAKVALVVRKEADGLLRRYVHLGTGNYNASTARVYEDLCLLTCDREIGEDVSDLFNTLTGYSRLSTYRKL
;
A
#
# COMPACT_ATOMS: atom_id res chain seq x y z
N MET A 1 38.35 31.70 -5.89
CA MET A 1 37.29 31.68 -6.91
C MET A 1 36.35 30.54 -6.57
N HIS A 2 35.22 30.87 -5.96
CA HIS A 2 34.18 29.91 -5.61
C HIS A 2 33.48 29.46 -6.90
N HIS A 3 33.78 28.27 -7.38
CA HIS A 3 32.98 27.64 -8.43
C HIS A 3 31.69 27.13 -7.79
N ASN A 4 30.59 27.80 -8.13
CA ASN A 4 29.21 27.42 -7.83
C ASN A 4 28.94 26.02 -8.41
N PRO A 5 28.71 24.97 -7.59
CA PRO A 5 28.36 23.65 -8.08
C PRO A 5 26.83 23.51 -8.03
N SER A 6 26.13 24.20 -8.92
CA SER A 6 24.66 24.06 -9.02
C SER A 6 24.14 24.53 -10.37
N SER A 7 24.39 23.74 -11.40
CA SER A 7 23.46 23.70 -12.52
C SER A 7 23.14 22.25 -12.78
N THR A 8 22.08 21.76 -12.14
CA THR A 8 21.28 20.71 -12.75
C THR A 8 21.05 21.12 -14.21
N PRO A 9 21.35 20.25 -15.19
CA PRO A 9 21.09 20.59 -16.57
C PRO A 9 19.62 20.99 -16.70
N PRO A 10 19.29 22.03 -17.49
CA PRO A 10 17.90 22.40 -17.69
C PRO A 10 17.14 21.17 -18.18
N PRO A 11 15.90 20.96 -17.70
CA PRO A 11 15.10 19.83 -18.17
C PRO A 11 15.05 19.87 -19.70
N PRO A 12 15.11 18.70 -20.37
CA PRO A 12 15.07 18.66 -21.83
C PRO A 12 13.85 19.42 -22.32
N GLU A 13 14.02 20.25 -23.35
CA GLU A 13 12.89 20.90 -24.02
C GLU A 13 11.92 19.82 -24.49
N LEU A 14 10.69 19.87 -23.99
CA LEU A 14 9.65 18.94 -24.40
C LEU A 14 9.29 19.22 -25.86
N GLY A 15 9.06 18.14 -26.61
CA GLY A 15 8.54 18.24 -27.97
C GLY A 15 7.10 18.75 -28.01
N PRO A 16 6.47 18.78 -29.20
CA PRO A 16 5.06 19.09 -29.36
C PRO A 16 4.17 18.28 -28.40
N SER A 17 3.22 18.95 -27.74
CA SER A 17 2.40 18.35 -26.67
C SER A 17 1.53 17.18 -27.12
N ASP A 18 1.15 17.15 -28.40
CA ASP A 18 0.38 16.09 -29.03
C ASP A 18 1.14 14.76 -29.19
N LEU A 19 2.45 14.76 -28.95
CA LEU A 19 3.28 13.54 -28.93
C LEU A 19 3.25 12.81 -27.58
N TYR A 20 2.64 13.40 -26.54
CA TYR A 20 2.67 12.85 -25.19
C TYR A 20 1.28 12.39 -24.74
N ILE A 21 1.26 11.24 -24.06
CA ILE A 21 0.07 10.77 -23.33
C ILE A 21 0.15 11.37 -21.92
N ASN A 22 -0.97 11.91 -21.43
CA ASN A 22 -1.05 12.37 -20.06
C ASN A 22 -0.80 11.21 -19.09
N ARG A 23 0.14 11.39 -18.15
CA ARG A 23 0.51 10.37 -17.17
C ARG A 23 -0.68 9.86 -16.36
N GLU A 24 -1.54 10.76 -15.90
CA GLU A 24 -2.62 10.42 -14.98
C GLU A 24 -3.77 9.72 -15.71
N LEU A 25 -4.04 10.11 -16.96
CA LEU A 25 -4.97 9.37 -17.82
C LEU A 25 -4.41 7.99 -18.21
N SER A 26 -3.10 7.90 -18.50
CA SER A 26 -2.44 6.62 -18.75
C SER A 26 -2.51 5.69 -17.53
N TRP A 27 -2.49 6.23 -16.31
CA TRP A 27 -2.63 5.45 -15.09
C TRP A 27 -4.04 4.86 -14.96
N ILE A 28 -5.08 5.62 -15.34
CA ILE A 28 -6.46 5.10 -15.36
C ILE A 28 -6.58 3.92 -16.32
N GLU A 29 -5.96 4.00 -17.50
CA GLU A 29 -5.94 2.88 -18.45
C GLU A 29 -5.13 1.67 -17.93
N PHE A 30 -4.04 1.91 -17.20
CA PHE A 30 -3.35 0.84 -16.48
C PHE A 30 -4.28 0.14 -15.47
N ASN A 31 -5.04 0.90 -14.70
CA ASN A 31 -5.97 0.28 -13.74
C ASN A 31 -7.16 -0.39 -14.46
N ASN A 32 -7.61 0.12 -15.61
CA ASN A 32 -8.56 -0.60 -16.48
C ASN A 32 -8.04 -1.96 -16.91
N ARG A 33 -6.73 -2.09 -17.17
CA ARG A 33 -6.11 -3.39 -17.46
C ARG A 33 -6.17 -4.35 -16.26
N VAL A 34 -6.10 -3.83 -15.02
CA VAL A 34 -6.36 -4.64 -13.80
C VAL A 34 -7.81 -5.10 -13.76
N PHE A 35 -8.77 -4.25 -14.14
CA PHE A 35 -10.17 -4.63 -14.23
C PHE A 35 -10.44 -5.66 -15.35
N GLU A 36 -9.69 -5.63 -16.46
CA GLU A 36 -9.74 -6.69 -17.47
C GLU A 36 -9.36 -8.07 -16.89
N GLU A 37 -8.39 -8.15 -15.98
CA GLU A 37 -8.06 -9.42 -15.31
C GLU A 37 -9.20 -9.95 -14.43
N ALA A 38 -10.02 -9.06 -13.86
CA ALA A 38 -11.25 -9.45 -13.18
C ALA A 38 -12.33 -9.97 -14.14
N ARG A 39 -12.35 -9.47 -15.38
CA ARG A 39 -13.29 -9.85 -16.45
C ARG A 39 -12.87 -11.09 -17.23
N ASP A 40 -11.60 -11.46 -17.14
CA ASP A 40 -11.06 -12.63 -17.83
C ASP A 40 -11.56 -13.93 -17.21
N SER A 41 -12.43 -14.65 -17.92
CA SER A 41 -12.97 -15.94 -17.47
C SER A 41 -11.93 -17.07 -17.44
N ARG A 42 -10.71 -16.85 -17.95
CA ARG A 42 -9.58 -17.78 -17.81
C ARG A 42 -9.00 -17.75 -16.40
N ASN A 43 -9.22 -16.67 -15.67
CA ASN A 43 -8.77 -16.53 -14.28
C ASN A 43 -9.77 -17.23 -13.35
N PRO A 44 -9.31 -18.00 -12.33
CA PRO A 44 -10.18 -18.60 -11.34
C PRO A 44 -11.06 -17.56 -10.63
N LEU A 45 -12.24 -17.97 -10.17
CA LEU A 45 -13.28 -17.04 -9.72
C LEU A 45 -12.83 -16.13 -8.57
N LEU A 46 -12.14 -16.68 -7.55
CA LEU A 46 -11.65 -15.85 -6.45
C LEU A 46 -10.49 -14.95 -6.91
N GLU A 47 -9.70 -15.32 -7.92
CA GLU A 47 -8.68 -14.41 -8.47
C GLU A 47 -9.34 -13.20 -9.17
N ARG A 48 -10.48 -13.41 -9.85
CA ARG A 48 -11.27 -12.32 -10.44
C ARG A 48 -11.79 -11.35 -9.38
N VAL A 49 -12.26 -11.86 -8.23
CA VAL A 49 -12.65 -11.05 -7.06
C VAL A 49 -11.46 -10.26 -6.50
N LYS A 50 -10.30 -10.92 -6.37
CA LYS A 50 -9.06 -10.29 -5.94
C LYS A 50 -8.62 -9.16 -6.87
N PHE A 51 -8.78 -9.29 -8.19
CA PHE A 51 -8.47 -8.20 -9.10
C PHE A 51 -9.38 -6.98 -8.94
N LEU A 52 -10.66 -7.14 -8.53
CA LEU A 52 -11.50 -6.00 -8.14
C LEU A 52 -11.00 -5.31 -6.86
N SER A 53 -10.56 -6.09 -5.88
CA SER A 53 -9.90 -5.54 -4.68
C SER A 53 -8.64 -4.75 -5.03
N ILE A 54 -7.79 -5.30 -5.89
CA ILE A 54 -6.55 -4.63 -6.35
C ILE A 54 -6.89 -3.35 -7.11
N PHE A 55 -7.89 -3.39 -7.99
CA PHE A 55 -8.36 -2.21 -8.73
C PHE A 55 -8.75 -1.06 -7.78
N ASP A 56 -9.57 -1.36 -6.76
CA ASP A 56 -10.08 -0.35 -5.81
C ASP A 56 -8.95 0.16 -4.89
N THR A 57 -8.05 -0.73 -4.45
CA THR A 57 -6.87 -0.36 -3.66
C THR A 57 -5.91 0.55 -4.44
N ASN A 58 -5.66 0.23 -5.72
CA ASN A 58 -4.86 1.05 -6.62
C ASN A 58 -5.51 2.42 -6.82
N LEU A 59 -6.84 2.45 -7.00
CA LEU A 59 -7.59 3.67 -7.18
C LEU A 59 -7.49 4.59 -5.96
N ASP A 60 -7.63 4.04 -4.76
CA ASP A 60 -7.42 4.80 -3.53
C ASP A 60 -6.03 5.46 -3.51
N GLU A 61 -4.97 4.71 -3.82
CA GLU A 61 -3.60 5.26 -3.86
C GLU A 61 -3.47 6.38 -4.92
N PHE A 62 -4.05 6.20 -6.10
CA PHE A 62 -4.04 7.23 -7.14
C PHE A 62 -4.76 8.50 -6.69
N LEU A 63 -5.92 8.40 -6.06
CA LEU A 63 -6.65 9.56 -5.55
C LEU A 63 -5.88 10.27 -4.43
N MET A 64 -5.38 9.51 -3.46
CA MET A 64 -4.66 10.05 -2.30
C MET A 64 -3.29 10.65 -2.62
N ILE A 65 -2.68 10.33 -3.76
CA ILE A 65 -1.34 10.82 -4.11
C ILE A 65 -1.36 11.68 -5.37
N ARG A 66 -1.95 11.20 -6.46
CA ARG A 66 -1.91 11.90 -7.76
C ARG A 66 -2.96 12.99 -7.83
N VAL A 67 -4.20 12.69 -7.46
CA VAL A 67 -5.27 13.69 -7.45
C VAL A 67 -5.02 14.72 -6.36
N ALA A 68 -4.58 14.30 -5.16
CA ALA A 68 -4.11 15.19 -4.09
C ALA A 68 -3.09 16.22 -4.62
N GLY A 69 -1.96 15.76 -5.16
CA GLY A 69 -0.92 16.65 -5.66
C GLY A 69 -1.33 17.53 -6.86
N LEU A 70 -2.38 17.15 -7.61
CA LEU A 70 -2.99 18.05 -8.59
C LEU A 70 -3.85 19.13 -7.92
N LYS A 71 -4.63 18.79 -6.89
CA LYS A 71 -5.40 19.76 -6.10
C LYS A 71 -4.47 20.77 -5.42
N ASP A 72 -3.34 20.33 -4.88
CA ASP A 72 -2.36 21.24 -4.25
C ASP A 72 -1.79 22.24 -5.26
N LYS A 73 -1.50 21.81 -6.49
CA LYS A 73 -1.07 22.71 -7.58
C LYS A 73 -2.13 23.75 -7.92
N VAL A 74 -3.41 23.36 -7.94
CA VAL A 74 -4.52 24.29 -8.19
C VAL A 74 -4.62 25.31 -7.05
N ALA A 75 -4.56 24.84 -5.80
CA ALA A 75 -4.61 25.68 -4.61
C ALA A 75 -3.43 26.67 -4.54
N ALA A 76 -2.25 26.23 -4.97
CA ALA A 76 -1.05 27.06 -5.08
C ALA A 76 -0.99 27.93 -6.36
N HIS A 77 -2.04 27.92 -7.19
CA HIS A 77 -2.12 28.66 -8.45
C HIS A 77 -0.94 28.39 -9.41
N VAL A 78 -0.46 27.15 -9.45
CA VAL A 78 0.63 26.73 -10.32
C VAL A 78 0.16 26.67 -11.77
N THR A 79 0.76 27.48 -12.64
CA THR A 79 0.38 27.57 -14.06
C THR A 79 1.19 26.65 -14.98
N THR A 80 2.08 25.82 -14.42
CA THR A 80 2.89 24.90 -15.24
C THR A 80 2.01 23.80 -15.82
N VAL A 81 2.15 23.57 -17.12
CA VAL A 81 1.41 22.53 -17.84
C VAL A 81 2.17 21.21 -17.82
N SER A 82 1.43 20.10 -17.90
CA SER A 82 1.99 18.78 -18.13
C SER A 82 2.58 18.64 -19.54
N ALA A 83 3.31 17.55 -19.80
CA ALA A 83 3.96 17.33 -21.10
C ALA A 83 2.96 17.28 -22.29
N ASP A 84 1.73 16.85 -22.04
CA ASP A 84 0.62 16.86 -22.98
C ASP A 84 -0.14 18.21 -23.05
N GLY A 85 0.38 19.26 -22.41
CA GLY A 85 -0.12 20.63 -22.51
C GLY A 85 -1.32 20.98 -21.62
N ARG A 86 -1.67 20.14 -20.64
CA ARG A 86 -2.82 20.37 -19.74
C ARG A 86 -2.41 21.07 -18.45
N THR A 87 -3.26 21.99 -17.96
CA THR A 87 -3.14 22.52 -16.59
C THR A 87 -3.58 21.49 -15.55
N ALA A 88 -3.35 21.75 -14.26
CA ALA A 88 -3.80 20.85 -13.18
C ALA A 88 -5.33 20.73 -13.15
N GLU A 89 -6.06 21.83 -13.34
CA GLU A 89 -7.53 21.85 -13.40
C GLU A 89 -8.06 21.04 -14.59
N GLN A 90 -7.42 21.18 -15.75
CA GLN A 90 -7.78 20.41 -16.95
C GLN A 90 -7.53 18.91 -16.76
N GLN A 91 -6.46 18.54 -16.06
CA GLN A 91 -6.18 17.14 -15.70
C GLN A 91 -7.23 16.59 -14.73
N LEU A 92 -7.57 17.33 -13.66
CA LEU A 92 -8.62 16.94 -12.71
C LEU A 92 -9.98 16.74 -13.40
N ALA A 93 -10.36 17.66 -14.29
CA ALA A 93 -11.60 17.54 -15.06
C ALA A 93 -11.59 16.31 -16.00
N ALA A 94 -10.45 16.02 -16.65
CA ALA A 94 -10.29 14.86 -17.51
C ALA A 94 -10.33 13.55 -16.71
N ILE A 95 -9.68 13.50 -15.54
CA ILE A 95 -9.70 12.35 -14.61
C ILE A 95 -11.13 12.05 -14.20
N ARG A 96 -11.88 13.04 -13.70
CA ARG A 96 -13.29 12.85 -13.29
C ARG A 96 -14.15 12.29 -14.41
N LYS A 97 -14.01 12.86 -15.62
CA LYS A 97 -14.77 12.44 -16.80
C LYS A 97 -14.48 10.99 -17.21
N LEU A 98 -13.21 10.56 -17.14
CA LEU A 98 -12.80 9.22 -17.55
C LEU A 98 -13.09 8.17 -16.46
N LEU A 99 -12.85 8.52 -15.20
CA LEU A 99 -12.91 7.58 -14.07
C LEU A 99 -14.35 7.26 -13.64
N ALA A 100 -15.25 8.24 -13.66
CA ALA A 100 -16.64 8.03 -13.20
C ALA A 100 -17.35 6.83 -13.84
N PRO A 101 -17.37 6.65 -15.19
CA PRO A 101 -18.01 5.49 -15.79
C PRO A 101 -17.33 4.16 -15.42
N VAL A 102 -15.99 4.16 -15.33
CA VAL A 102 -15.22 2.96 -14.96
C VAL A 102 -15.58 2.48 -13.55
N VAL A 103 -15.66 3.40 -12.59
CA VAL A 103 -16.02 3.07 -11.20
C VAL A 103 -17.42 2.45 -11.13
N GLN A 104 -18.38 2.97 -11.91
CA GLN A 104 -19.72 2.37 -12.00
C GLN A 104 -19.71 0.99 -12.65
N GLU A 105 -18.97 0.82 -13.75
CA GLU A 105 -18.85 -0.47 -14.44
C GLU A 105 -18.28 -1.55 -13.52
N VAL A 106 -17.27 -1.21 -12.72
CA VAL A 106 -16.65 -2.11 -11.74
C VAL A 106 -17.67 -2.57 -10.68
N ARG A 107 -18.53 -1.67 -10.18
CA ARG A 107 -19.60 -2.03 -9.22
C ARG A 107 -20.71 -2.84 -9.86
N HIS A 108 -21.11 -2.47 -11.07
CA HIS A 108 -22.09 -3.21 -11.83
C HIS A 108 -21.61 -4.65 -12.05
N TYR A 109 -20.37 -4.83 -12.51
CA TYR A 109 -19.76 -6.13 -12.73
C TYR A 109 -19.66 -6.98 -11.46
N TRP A 110 -19.31 -6.37 -10.32
CA TRP A 110 -19.37 -7.05 -9.03
C TRP A 110 -20.77 -7.62 -8.76
N ALA A 111 -21.80 -6.79 -8.87
CA ALA A 111 -23.17 -7.15 -8.51
C ALA A 111 -23.85 -8.09 -9.54
N SER A 112 -23.64 -7.86 -10.84
CA SER A 112 -24.35 -8.57 -11.91
C SER A 112 -23.66 -9.85 -12.38
N GLU A 113 -22.33 -9.96 -12.20
CA GLU A 113 -21.55 -11.10 -12.70
C GLU A 113 -20.90 -11.88 -11.55
N LEU A 114 -20.06 -11.23 -10.72
CA LEU A 114 -19.28 -11.97 -9.73
C LEU A 114 -20.11 -12.50 -8.56
N VAL A 115 -21.05 -11.72 -8.03
CA VAL A 115 -21.93 -12.20 -6.93
C VAL A 115 -22.76 -13.42 -7.35
N PRO A 116 -23.43 -13.44 -8.53
CA PRO A 116 -24.10 -14.65 -9.02
C PRO A 116 -23.16 -15.85 -9.22
N LEU A 117 -21.97 -15.65 -9.82
CA LEU A 117 -21.01 -16.73 -10.02
C LEU A 117 -20.49 -17.30 -8.68
N LEU A 118 -20.25 -16.45 -7.69
CA LEU A 118 -19.88 -16.89 -6.35
C LEU A 118 -20.98 -17.76 -5.73
N ALA A 119 -22.25 -17.38 -5.91
CA ALA A 119 -23.39 -18.14 -5.41
C ALA A 119 -23.52 -19.51 -6.09
N GLU A 120 -23.25 -19.62 -7.40
CA GLU A 120 -23.17 -20.90 -8.13
C GLU A 120 -22.09 -21.82 -7.54
N ASP A 121 -20.99 -21.23 -7.09
CA ASP A 121 -19.90 -21.90 -6.37
C ASP A 121 -20.13 -22.01 -4.85
N HIS A 122 -21.35 -21.80 -4.34
CA HIS A 122 -21.73 -21.89 -2.93
C HIS A 122 -21.04 -20.91 -1.98
N ILE A 123 -20.58 -19.76 -2.49
CA ILE A 123 -20.11 -18.61 -1.72
C ILE A 123 -21.16 -17.50 -1.86
N TYR A 124 -21.93 -17.26 -0.81
CA TYR A 124 -23.03 -16.30 -0.84
C TYR A 124 -22.59 -14.99 -0.19
N ILE A 125 -22.67 -13.88 -0.92
CA ILE A 125 -22.59 -12.53 -0.36
C ILE A 125 -24.01 -12.00 -0.30
N LEU A 126 -24.59 -12.00 0.90
CA LEU A 126 -26.00 -11.70 1.13
C LEU A 126 -26.15 -10.28 1.67
N ASP A 127 -27.23 -9.62 1.24
CA ASP A 127 -27.75 -8.47 1.96
C ASP A 127 -28.44 -8.94 3.24
N TYR A 128 -28.37 -8.13 4.31
CA TYR A 128 -29.01 -8.48 5.59
C TYR A 128 -30.51 -8.82 5.44
N GLU A 129 -31.22 -8.15 4.54
CA GLU A 129 -32.64 -8.39 4.26
C GLU A 129 -32.93 -9.76 3.64
N GLN A 130 -31.92 -10.43 3.07
CA GLN A 130 -32.03 -11.77 2.49
C GLN A 130 -31.87 -12.87 3.54
N LEU A 131 -31.45 -12.53 4.78
CA LEU A 131 -31.24 -13.48 5.85
C LEU A 131 -32.58 -13.99 6.41
N ASN A 132 -32.65 -15.29 6.70
CA ASN A 132 -33.79 -15.87 7.40
C ASN A 132 -33.76 -15.53 8.90
N GLU A 133 -34.84 -15.85 9.63
CA GLU A 133 -34.99 -15.51 11.05
C GLU A 133 -33.85 -16.07 11.94
N GLU A 134 -33.39 -17.29 11.68
CA GLU A 134 -32.30 -17.91 12.44
C GLU A 134 -30.96 -17.20 12.18
N GLN A 135 -30.70 -16.86 10.93
CA GLN A 135 -29.52 -16.10 10.52
C GLN A 135 -29.53 -14.68 11.08
N GLN A 136 -30.68 -14.00 11.06
CA GLN A 136 -30.83 -12.67 11.68
C GLN A 136 -30.61 -12.73 13.19
N ALA A 137 -31.11 -13.75 13.87
CA ALA A 137 -30.86 -13.96 15.30
C ALA A 137 -29.36 -14.20 15.58
N ALA A 138 -28.67 -14.97 14.73
CA ALA A 138 -27.23 -15.16 14.83
C ALA A 138 -26.45 -13.85 14.61
N MET A 139 -26.83 -13.04 13.63
CA MET A 139 -26.21 -11.72 13.40
C MET A 139 -26.48 -10.74 14.54
N THR A 140 -27.65 -10.83 15.18
CA THR A 140 -27.97 -10.05 16.38
C THR A 140 -27.04 -10.43 17.53
N ALA A 141 -26.86 -11.73 17.78
CA ALA A 141 -25.97 -12.22 18.83
C ALA A 141 -24.51 -11.80 18.57
N TYR A 142 -24.05 -11.93 17.31
CA TYR A 142 -22.71 -11.50 16.90
C TYR A 142 -22.53 -9.98 17.06
N PHE A 143 -23.55 -9.20 16.72
CA PHE A 143 -23.54 -7.76 16.96
C PHE A 143 -23.37 -7.44 18.44
N GLU A 144 -24.15 -8.08 19.32
CA GLU A 144 -24.12 -7.81 20.76
C GLU A 144 -22.79 -8.23 21.41
N SER A 145 -22.19 -9.35 20.99
CA SER A 145 -20.96 -9.87 21.61
C SER A 145 -19.67 -9.28 21.04
N GLU A 146 -19.59 -9.09 19.72
CA GLU A 146 -18.34 -8.73 19.04
C GLU A 146 -18.33 -7.28 18.53
N ILE A 147 -19.42 -6.83 17.90
CA ILE A 147 -19.45 -5.53 17.22
C ILE A 147 -19.74 -4.38 18.19
N PHE A 148 -20.84 -4.47 18.94
CA PHE A 148 -21.32 -3.42 19.83
C PHE A 148 -20.26 -2.91 20.83
N PRO A 149 -19.46 -3.78 21.50
CA PRO A 149 -18.46 -3.32 22.48
C PRO A 149 -17.36 -2.43 21.91
N VAL A 150 -17.10 -2.49 20.60
CA VAL A 150 -16.06 -1.70 19.93
C VAL A 150 -16.61 -0.47 19.19
N LEU A 151 -17.94 -0.30 19.15
CA LEU A 151 -18.57 0.85 18.52
C LEU A 151 -18.62 2.05 19.48
N THR A 152 -18.46 3.24 18.92
CA THR A 152 -18.66 4.50 19.64
C THR A 152 -19.40 5.47 18.71
N PRO A 153 -20.67 5.80 18.99
CA PRO A 153 -21.39 6.80 18.23
C PRO A 153 -20.86 8.20 18.58
N LEU A 154 -20.65 9.03 17.56
CA LEU A 154 -20.23 10.42 17.73
C LEU A 154 -21.35 11.34 17.25
N ALA A 155 -22.06 11.96 18.20
CA ALA A 155 -23.08 12.96 17.91
C ALA A 155 -22.45 14.25 17.35
N VAL A 156 -23.18 14.96 16.48
CA VAL A 156 -22.77 16.25 15.92
C VAL A 156 -23.85 17.29 16.23
N ASP A 157 -23.48 18.30 17.02
CA ASP A 157 -24.34 19.40 17.44
C ASP A 157 -23.50 20.64 17.84
N SER A 158 -24.13 21.66 18.42
CA SER A 158 -23.45 22.89 18.84
C SER A 158 -22.37 22.69 19.92
N GLY A 159 -22.51 21.66 20.76
CA GLY A 159 -21.55 21.27 21.79
C GLY A 159 -20.57 20.19 21.33
N HIS A 160 -20.91 19.45 20.27
CA HIS A 160 -20.10 18.37 19.70
C HIS A 160 -19.79 18.68 18.22
N PRO A 161 -18.63 19.28 17.91
CA PRO A 161 -18.27 19.59 16.53
C PRO A 161 -18.11 18.31 15.70
N PHE A 162 -18.21 18.45 14.38
CA PHE A 162 -18.05 17.32 13.48
C PHE A 162 -16.71 16.62 13.69
N PRO A 163 -16.70 15.29 13.91
CA PRO A 163 -15.49 14.58 14.28
C PRO A 163 -14.56 14.43 13.09
N HIS A 164 -13.26 14.34 13.36
CA HIS A 164 -12.29 13.98 12.35
C HIS A 164 -12.59 12.58 11.77
N ILE A 165 -12.71 12.50 10.43
CA ILE A 165 -12.92 11.23 9.72
C ILE A 165 -11.57 10.65 9.28
N SER A 166 -11.25 9.46 9.77
CA SER A 166 -10.00 8.77 9.42
C SER A 166 -9.93 8.44 7.92
N ASN A 167 -8.73 8.56 7.34
CA ASN A 167 -8.49 8.17 5.95
C ASN A 167 -8.88 6.69 5.69
N ARG A 168 -9.41 6.39 4.50
CA ARG A 168 -9.93 5.08 4.03
C ARG A 168 -11.04 4.45 4.89
N SER A 169 -11.46 5.11 5.97
CA SER A 169 -12.44 4.53 6.88
C SER A 169 -13.85 4.52 6.29
N LEU A 170 -14.53 3.41 6.46
CA LEU A 170 -15.96 3.30 6.22
C LEU A 170 -16.73 3.77 7.45
N ASN A 171 -17.78 4.55 7.23
CA ASN A 171 -18.56 5.19 8.26
C ASN A 171 -20.04 5.12 7.90
N LEU A 172 -20.91 5.15 8.91
CA LEU A 172 -22.34 5.39 8.75
C LEU A 172 -22.65 6.82 9.19
N ALA A 173 -23.27 7.57 8.29
CA ALA A 173 -23.97 8.82 8.57
C ALA A 173 -25.36 8.45 9.09
N VAL A 174 -25.60 8.69 10.38
CA VAL A 174 -26.84 8.32 11.06
C VAL A 174 -27.65 9.60 11.32
N VAL A 175 -28.88 9.61 10.85
CA VAL A 175 -29.84 10.68 11.12
C VAL A 175 -30.77 10.20 12.21
N VAL A 176 -30.83 10.94 13.31
CA VAL A 176 -31.68 10.62 14.46
C VAL A 176 -32.65 11.77 14.73
N THR A 177 -33.82 11.45 15.25
CA THR A 177 -34.84 12.44 15.61
C THR A 177 -34.86 12.62 17.12
N ASP A 178 -34.33 13.74 17.60
CA ASP A 178 -34.41 14.14 18.99
C ASP A 178 -35.77 14.84 19.28
N PRO A 179 -36.55 14.39 20.28
CA PRO A 179 -37.86 14.98 20.57
C PRO A 179 -37.85 16.47 20.92
N VAL A 180 -36.72 16.99 21.42
CA VAL A 180 -36.55 18.38 21.88
C VAL A 180 -35.88 19.24 20.80
N HIS A 181 -34.91 18.68 20.10
CA HIS A 181 -34.02 19.41 19.20
C HIS A 181 -34.23 19.12 17.72
N GLY A 182 -35.10 18.18 17.37
CA GLY A 182 -35.40 17.80 15.99
C GLY A 182 -34.33 16.88 15.38
N GLU A 183 -34.14 16.99 14.07
CA GLU A 183 -33.17 16.18 13.33
C GLU A 183 -31.73 16.45 13.80
N ARG A 184 -31.02 15.38 14.14
CA ARG A 184 -29.62 15.40 14.57
C ARG A 184 -28.81 14.42 13.74
N PHE A 185 -27.53 14.72 13.61
CA PHE A 185 -26.57 13.88 12.91
C PHE A 185 -25.67 13.16 13.91
N ALA A 186 -25.40 11.90 13.66
CA ALA A 186 -24.38 11.13 14.35
C ALA A 186 -23.54 10.33 13.35
N ARG A 187 -22.28 10.11 13.70
CA ARG A 187 -21.37 9.27 12.92
C ARG A 187 -21.08 8.00 13.70
N VAL A 188 -21.14 6.85 13.03
CA VAL A 188 -20.65 5.57 13.55
C VAL A 188 -19.53 5.08 12.63
N LYS A 189 -18.34 4.81 13.19
CA LYS A 189 -17.22 4.24 12.44
C LYS A 189 -17.42 2.74 12.30
N VAL A 190 -17.24 2.18 11.11
CA VAL A 190 -17.10 0.73 10.95
C VAL A 190 -15.71 0.34 11.49
N PRO A 191 -15.63 -0.58 12.47
CA PRO A 191 -14.37 -0.87 13.16
C PRO A 191 -13.44 -1.71 12.26
N PRO A 192 -12.24 -1.21 11.89
CA PRO A 192 -11.33 -1.94 11.01
C PRO A 192 -10.64 -3.14 11.68
N ALA A 193 -10.82 -3.31 13.00
CA ALA A 193 -10.28 -4.44 13.75
C ALA A 193 -11.13 -5.72 13.59
N LEU A 194 -12.35 -5.59 13.06
CA LEU A 194 -13.25 -6.70 12.78
C LEU A 194 -13.26 -7.01 11.28
N PRO A 195 -13.47 -8.27 10.87
CA PRO A 195 -13.61 -8.61 9.46
C PRO A 195 -14.81 -7.85 8.86
N ARG A 196 -14.67 -7.39 7.61
CA ARG A 196 -15.78 -6.71 6.94
C ARG A 196 -16.85 -7.69 6.47
N PHE A 197 -16.46 -8.91 6.12
CA PHE A 197 -17.37 -10.00 5.77
C PHE A 197 -17.70 -10.85 6.99
N ILE A 198 -18.87 -10.62 7.59
CA ILE A 198 -19.31 -11.38 8.76
C ILE A 198 -19.89 -12.72 8.31
N PRO A 199 -19.37 -13.86 8.81
CA PRO A 199 -19.85 -15.18 8.41
C PRO A 199 -21.28 -15.42 8.91
N VAL A 200 -22.15 -15.83 7.99
CA VAL A 200 -23.55 -16.18 8.26
C VAL A 200 -23.65 -17.70 8.39
N PRO A 201 -24.31 -18.23 9.44
CA PRO A 201 -24.55 -19.66 9.56
C PRO A 201 -25.31 -20.20 8.34
N VAL A 202 -24.75 -21.22 7.71
CA VAL A 202 -25.38 -21.96 6.61
C VAL A 202 -25.24 -23.45 6.86
N SER A 203 -26.30 -24.20 6.56
CA SER A 203 -26.24 -25.65 6.54
C SER A 203 -25.31 -26.10 5.42
N SER A 204 -24.44 -27.08 5.70
CA SER A 204 -23.57 -27.67 4.69
C SER A 204 -24.41 -28.20 3.52
N ALA A 205 -23.99 -27.89 2.28
CA ALA A 205 -24.69 -28.36 1.09
C ALA A 205 -24.74 -29.90 1.08
N GLU A 206 -25.83 -30.47 0.54
CA GLU A 206 -26.15 -31.91 0.53
C GLU A 206 -25.07 -32.82 -0.12
N LYS A 207 -23.99 -32.26 -0.68
CA LYS A 207 -22.95 -32.97 -1.45
C LYS A 207 -21.52 -32.66 -1.00
N GLY A 208 -21.30 -32.39 0.29
CA GLY A 208 -19.94 -32.29 0.86
C GLY A 208 -19.08 -31.13 0.34
N THR A 209 -19.66 -30.22 -0.44
CA THR A 209 -19.01 -28.95 -0.83
C THR A 209 -19.27 -27.94 0.30
N PRO A 210 -18.23 -27.32 0.88
CA PRO A 210 -18.42 -26.34 1.94
C PRO A 210 -19.12 -25.11 1.38
N ALA A 211 -20.30 -24.82 1.91
CA ALA A 211 -21.01 -23.57 1.65
C ALA A 211 -20.52 -22.52 2.64
N ALA A 212 -20.33 -21.29 2.15
CA ALA A 212 -20.00 -20.15 2.98
C ALA A 212 -20.95 -19.01 2.63
N ALA A 213 -21.46 -18.31 3.64
CA ALA A 213 -22.26 -17.11 3.44
C ALA A 213 -21.70 -15.97 4.29
N PHE A 214 -21.79 -14.76 3.76
CA PHE A 214 -21.29 -13.56 4.39
C PHE A 214 -22.30 -12.43 4.26
N VAL A 215 -22.32 -11.54 5.26
CA VAL A 215 -23.02 -10.26 5.21
C VAL A 215 -22.03 -9.14 5.50
N TRP A 216 -22.25 -7.97 4.91
CA TRP A 216 -21.43 -6.79 5.16
C TRP A 216 -21.61 -6.30 6.59
N ILE A 217 -20.52 -6.07 7.32
CA ILE A 217 -20.55 -5.57 8.70
C ILE A 217 -21.33 -4.25 8.81
N GLU A 218 -21.23 -3.35 7.83
CA GLU A 218 -21.95 -2.09 7.83
C GLU A 218 -23.48 -2.27 7.81
N GLN A 219 -23.99 -3.34 7.20
CA GLN A 219 -25.42 -3.65 7.22
C GLN A 219 -25.85 -4.22 8.58
N VAL A 220 -25.03 -5.09 9.18
CA VAL A 220 -25.28 -5.59 10.55
C VAL A 220 -25.31 -4.42 11.54
N ILE A 221 -24.39 -3.46 11.43
CA ILE A 221 -24.39 -2.26 12.25
C ILE A 221 -25.65 -1.42 11.99
N ALA A 222 -25.97 -1.15 10.72
CA ALA A 222 -27.10 -0.32 10.32
C ALA A 222 -28.44 -0.78 10.92
N VAL A 223 -28.73 -2.09 10.86
CA VAL A 223 -29.96 -2.67 11.40
C VAL A 223 -30.06 -2.55 12.93
N HIS A 224 -28.92 -2.54 13.63
CA HIS A 224 -28.86 -2.51 15.09
C HIS A 224 -28.52 -1.12 15.67
N LEU A 225 -28.52 -0.06 14.86
CA LEU A 225 -28.17 1.30 15.31
C LEU A 225 -29.01 1.78 16.51
N SER A 226 -30.27 1.35 16.62
CA SER A 226 -31.13 1.71 17.75
C SER A 226 -30.54 1.33 19.12
N ARG A 227 -29.68 0.30 19.19
CA ARG A 227 -28.95 -0.08 20.40
C ARG A 227 -27.92 0.96 20.84
N LEU A 228 -27.36 1.73 19.90
CA LEU A 228 -26.37 2.78 20.18
C LEU A 228 -27.03 4.11 20.57
N PHE A 229 -28.31 4.30 20.26
CA PHE A 229 -29.05 5.54 20.52
C PHE A 229 -30.30 5.28 21.39
N PRO A 230 -30.13 4.80 22.64
CA PRO A 230 -31.27 4.45 23.49
C PRO A 230 -32.14 5.69 23.77
N GLY A 231 -33.44 5.57 23.52
CA GLY A 231 -34.41 6.65 23.74
C GLY A 231 -34.50 7.69 22.62
N ILE A 232 -33.77 7.51 21.52
CA ILE A 232 -33.83 8.38 20.32
C ILE A 232 -34.21 7.51 19.12
N GLU A 233 -35.12 8.01 18.27
CA GLU A 233 -35.51 7.31 17.05
C GLU A 233 -34.42 7.48 15.99
N VAL A 234 -33.86 6.36 15.52
CA VAL A 234 -32.97 6.35 14.36
C VAL A 234 -33.84 6.38 13.10
N TRP A 235 -33.75 7.47 12.35
CA TRP A 235 -34.58 7.69 11.17
C TRP A 235 -33.95 7.05 9.92
N GLU A 236 -32.67 7.31 9.69
CA GLU A 236 -31.94 6.84 8.50
C GLU A 236 -30.47 6.58 8.82
N SER A 237 -29.85 5.71 8.03
CA SER A 237 -28.40 5.57 8.02
C SER A 237 -27.85 5.30 6.63
N TYR A 238 -26.71 5.91 6.32
CA TYR A 238 -26.08 5.82 5.00
C TYR A 238 -24.58 5.63 5.12
N PRO A 239 -23.99 4.65 4.43
CA PRO A 239 -22.54 4.50 4.41
C PRO A 239 -21.88 5.64 3.63
N PHE A 240 -20.71 6.05 4.10
CA PHE A 240 -19.81 6.95 3.41
C PHE A 240 -18.36 6.62 3.73
N ARG A 241 -17.47 6.97 2.80
CA ARG A 241 -16.03 6.73 2.91
C ARG A 241 -15.27 7.97 2.49
N VAL A 242 -14.21 8.29 3.21
CA VAL A 242 -13.37 9.46 2.96
C VAL A 242 -11.96 9.02 2.62
N LEU A 243 -11.42 9.57 1.53
CA LEU A 243 -10.00 9.50 1.21
C LEU A 243 -9.36 10.86 1.48
N ARG A 244 -8.15 10.83 2.05
CA ARG A 244 -7.34 12.00 2.35
C ARG A 244 -6.00 11.93 1.65
N ASP A 245 -5.44 13.10 1.37
CA ASP A 245 -4.06 13.22 0.91
C ASP A 245 -3.11 12.41 1.81
N ALA A 246 -2.24 11.65 1.16
CA ALA A 246 -1.27 10.78 1.80
C ALA A 246 0.19 11.14 1.45
N ASP A 247 0.46 12.21 0.71
CA ASP A 247 1.85 12.65 0.50
C ASP A 247 2.42 13.27 1.79
N ILE A 248 3.74 13.18 1.98
CA ILE A 248 4.45 13.87 3.07
C ILE A 248 5.25 15.00 2.46
N GLU A 249 4.80 16.23 2.66
CA GLU A 249 5.61 17.41 2.37
C GLU A 249 6.59 17.66 3.52
N LEU A 250 7.89 17.53 3.26
CA LEU A 250 8.93 17.85 4.22
C LEU A 250 9.36 19.32 4.01
N GLN A 251 9.36 20.11 5.07
CA GLN A 251 9.91 21.46 5.04
C GLN A 251 11.44 21.37 5.01
N GLU A 252 12.08 22.00 4.02
CA GLU A 252 13.54 22.06 3.91
C GLU A 252 14.11 23.07 4.91
N ASP A 253 14.14 22.73 6.21
CA ASP A 253 14.97 23.46 7.17
C ASP A 253 16.38 22.83 7.19
N GLU A 254 17.42 23.63 6.90
CA GLU A 254 18.81 23.17 6.69
C GLU A 254 19.51 22.63 7.97
N ALA A 255 18.78 22.16 8.99
CA ALA A 255 19.34 21.64 10.24
C ALA A 255 18.47 20.62 11.00
N SER A 256 17.32 20.17 10.48
CA SER A 256 16.46 19.20 11.18
C SER A 256 16.90 17.75 10.97
N ASP A 257 16.66 16.91 11.99
CA ASP A 257 16.82 15.47 11.89
C ASP A 257 15.76 14.91 10.93
N LEU A 258 16.20 14.38 9.78
CA LEU A 258 15.32 13.84 8.74
C LEU A 258 14.36 12.77 9.30
N LEU A 259 14.79 12.02 10.32
CA LEU A 259 13.96 11.03 10.99
C LEU A 259 12.78 11.70 11.73
N GLU A 260 13.06 12.76 12.50
CA GLU A 260 12.03 13.51 13.24
C GLU A 260 11.02 14.18 12.31
N ASP A 261 11.48 14.75 11.19
CA ASP A 261 10.61 15.38 10.20
C ASP A 261 9.68 14.37 9.52
N ILE A 262 10.19 13.18 9.19
CA ILE A 262 9.37 12.12 8.60
C ILE A 262 8.38 11.57 9.63
N GLU A 263 8.78 11.41 10.89
CA GLU A 263 7.86 11.03 11.97
C GLU A 263 6.75 12.05 12.19
N LYS A 264 7.07 13.34 12.07
CA LYS A 264 6.07 14.41 12.12
C LYS A 264 5.17 14.34 10.89
N GLY A 265 5.72 14.22 9.69
CA GLY A 265 4.98 14.10 8.44
C GLY A 265 4.02 12.90 8.42
N VAL A 266 4.44 11.73 8.91
CA VAL A 266 3.58 10.54 9.04
C VAL A 266 2.41 10.79 10.00
N ARG A 267 2.63 11.57 11.08
CA ARG A 267 1.57 11.97 12.01
C ARG A 267 0.62 12.99 11.37
N ASP A 268 1.16 14.00 10.71
CA ASP A 268 0.40 15.08 10.08
C ASP A 268 -0.43 14.55 8.88
N ARG A 269 0.07 13.54 8.16
CA ARG A 269 -0.65 12.80 7.10
C ARG A 269 -2.02 12.29 7.54
N ARG A 270 -2.18 11.94 8.83
CA ARG A 270 -3.48 11.49 9.37
C ARG A 270 -4.57 12.57 9.24
N PHE A 271 -4.17 13.83 9.10
CA PHE A 271 -5.01 15.01 8.99
C PHE A 271 -4.93 15.67 7.60
N GLY A 272 -4.41 14.97 6.57
CA GLY A 272 -4.36 15.45 5.19
C GLY A 272 -5.73 15.92 4.68
N CYS A 273 -5.73 16.80 3.68
CA CYS A 273 -6.97 17.34 3.10
C CYS A 273 -7.83 16.22 2.50
N VAL A 274 -9.15 16.41 2.46
CA VAL A 274 -10.05 15.43 1.84
C VAL A 274 -9.94 15.53 0.32
N VAL A 275 -9.70 14.39 -0.32
CA VAL A 275 -9.55 14.29 -1.78
C VAL A 275 -10.74 13.61 -2.46
N ASP A 276 -11.46 12.77 -1.72
CA ASP A 276 -12.66 12.10 -2.21
C ASP A 276 -13.61 11.77 -1.04
N LEU A 277 -14.90 12.02 -1.25
CA LEU A 277 -16.00 11.56 -0.43
C LEU A 277 -16.87 10.63 -1.28
N ALA A 278 -16.81 9.33 -0.98
CA ALA A 278 -17.64 8.33 -1.63
C ALA A 278 -18.93 8.07 -0.83
N VAL A 279 -20.08 8.09 -1.50
CA VAL A 279 -21.42 7.85 -0.91
C VAL A 279 -22.30 7.01 -1.84
N ASN A 280 -23.34 6.38 -1.30
CA ASN A 280 -24.34 5.71 -2.12
C ASN A 280 -25.41 6.67 -2.68
N PRO A 281 -26.03 6.34 -3.84
CA PRO A 281 -27.14 7.08 -4.42
C PRO A 281 -28.32 7.30 -3.46
N SER A 282 -28.56 6.34 -2.56
CA SER A 282 -29.64 6.39 -1.56
C SER A 282 -29.49 7.50 -0.54
N MET A 283 -28.26 8.00 -0.31
CA MET A 283 -28.03 9.11 0.61
C MET A 283 -28.65 10.39 0.05
N PRO A 284 -29.58 11.06 0.74
CA PRO A 284 -30.29 12.21 0.22
C PRO A 284 -29.39 13.45 0.15
N PRO A 285 -29.65 14.42 -0.75
CA PRO A 285 -28.84 15.62 -0.91
C PRO A 285 -28.63 16.42 0.39
N ARG A 286 -29.60 16.42 1.31
CA ARG A 286 -29.47 17.12 2.60
C ARG A 286 -28.37 16.52 3.48
N VAL A 287 -28.21 15.20 3.51
CA VAL A 287 -27.15 14.53 4.30
C VAL A 287 -25.80 14.71 3.63
N ARG A 288 -25.77 14.66 2.29
CA ARG A 288 -24.56 14.95 1.52
C ARG A 288 -24.07 16.37 1.78
N ALA A 289 -24.96 17.36 1.82
CA ALA A 289 -24.61 18.74 2.12
C ALA A 289 -23.96 18.87 3.51
N VAL A 290 -24.51 18.20 4.54
CA VAL A 290 -23.89 18.16 5.87
C VAL A 290 -22.46 17.62 5.81
N LEU A 291 -22.21 16.54 5.05
CA LEU A 291 -20.86 15.99 4.91
C LEU A 291 -19.92 16.93 4.14
N LEU A 292 -20.37 17.50 3.02
CA LEU A 292 -19.57 18.43 2.21
C LEU A 292 -19.17 19.68 3.01
N ASP A 293 -20.13 20.28 3.71
CA ASP A 293 -19.92 21.50 4.51
C ASP A 293 -18.93 21.23 5.66
N ASN A 294 -19.09 20.12 6.39
CA ASN A 294 -18.23 19.81 7.54
C ASN A 294 -16.86 19.24 7.15
N LEU A 295 -16.72 18.66 5.96
CA LEU A 295 -15.43 18.20 5.42
C LEU A 295 -14.72 19.29 4.61
N GLU A 296 -15.35 20.46 4.44
CA GLU A 296 -14.83 21.61 3.69
C GLU A 296 -14.44 21.28 2.24
N ILE A 297 -15.29 20.48 1.57
CA ILE A 297 -15.09 20.04 0.18
C ILE A 297 -16.26 20.41 -0.72
N ASP A 298 -16.02 20.46 -2.03
CA ASP A 298 -17.04 20.78 -3.02
C ASP A 298 -17.56 19.53 -3.76
N SER A 299 -18.57 19.72 -4.62
CA SER A 299 -19.20 18.62 -5.35
C SER A 299 -18.28 17.87 -6.33
N ASN A 300 -17.14 18.44 -6.71
CA ASN A 300 -16.13 17.79 -7.53
C ASN A 300 -15.35 16.70 -6.77
N ASP A 301 -15.38 16.75 -5.43
CA ASP A 301 -14.78 15.76 -4.55
C ASP A 301 -15.79 14.70 -4.08
N LEU A 302 -17.04 14.78 -4.55
CA LEU A 302 -18.11 13.84 -4.25
C LEU A 302 -18.19 12.77 -5.34
N THR A 303 -17.95 11.52 -4.94
CA THR A 303 -18.12 10.36 -5.82
C THR A 303 -19.34 9.54 -5.38
N ILE A 304 -20.36 9.50 -6.24
CA ILE A 304 -21.57 8.70 -5.99
C ILE A 304 -21.37 7.31 -6.59
N ILE A 305 -21.39 6.27 -5.75
CA ILE A 305 -21.11 4.89 -6.14
C ILE A 305 -22.34 4.03 -5.88
N ASP A 306 -22.91 3.43 -6.92
CA ASP A 306 -23.98 2.45 -6.75
C ASP A 306 -23.39 1.08 -6.40
N GLY A 307 -23.61 0.58 -5.18
CA GLY A 307 -22.98 -0.64 -4.64
C GLY A 307 -21.99 -0.39 -3.48
N PRO A 308 -21.22 -1.42 -3.07
CA PRO A 308 -20.38 -1.33 -1.86
C PRO A 308 -19.25 -0.31 -1.99
N LEU A 309 -19.01 0.47 -0.94
CA LEU A 309 -17.91 1.44 -0.88
C LEU A 309 -16.61 0.73 -0.46
N GLY A 310 -15.45 1.14 -0.96
CA GLY A 310 -14.16 0.56 -0.55
C GLY A 310 -14.07 -0.95 -0.81
N MET A 311 -14.12 -1.37 -2.07
CA MET A 311 -14.02 -2.79 -2.44
C MET A 311 -12.62 -3.39 -2.26
N GLY A 312 -11.64 -2.61 -1.78
CA GLY A 312 -10.35 -3.15 -1.33
C GLY A 312 -10.50 -4.33 -0.35
N ASP A 313 -11.51 -4.30 0.51
CA ASP A 313 -11.75 -5.35 1.50
C ASP A 313 -12.23 -6.68 0.89
N LEU A 314 -12.59 -6.72 -0.40
CA LEU A 314 -12.88 -7.99 -1.11
C LEU A 314 -11.70 -8.97 -1.05
N MET A 315 -10.49 -8.50 -0.75
CA MET A 315 -9.32 -9.35 -0.48
C MET A 315 -9.58 -10.37 0.63
N GLU A 316 -10.43 -10.04 1.63
CA GLU A 316 -10.78 -10.97 2.73
C GLU A 316 -11.37 -12.29 2.22
N LEU A 317 -12.08 -12.28 1.08
CA LEU A 317 -12.64 -13.49 0.46
C LEU A 317 -11.55 -14.45 -0.06
N GLN A 318 -10.30 -13.99 -0.20
CA GLN A 318 -9.17 -14.88 -0.48
C GLN A 318 -8.86 -15.85 0.68
N ASN A 319 -9.40 -15.62 1.88
CA ASN A 319 -9.18 -16.52 3.01
C ASN A 319 -10.01 -17.81 2.93
N GLN A 320 -10.97 -17.91 1.98
CA GLN A 320 -11.78 -19.11 1.80
C GLN A 320 -10.93 -20.31 1.35
N GLU A 321 -11.09 -21.48 1.95
CA GLU A 321 -10.36 -22.71 1.59
C GLU A 321 -10.94 -23.37 0.33
N ARG A 322 -10.83 -22.68 -0.81
CA ARG A 322 -11.37 -23.07 -2.12
C ARG A 322 -10.24 -23.08 -3.18
N PRO A 323 -9.30 -24.03 -3.13
CA PRO A 323 -8.13 -24.05 -4.01
C PRO A 323 -8.49 -24.16 -5.50
N GLU A 324 -9.62 -24.75 -5.84
CA GLU A 324 -10.15 -24.84 -7.20
C GLU A 324 -10.61 -23.50 -7.78
N LEU A 325 -10.88 -22.51 -6.91
CA LEU A 325 -11.27 -21.15 -7.30
C LEU A 325 -10.09 -20.17 -7.29
N LYS A 326 -8.86 -20.65 -7.08
CA LYS A 326 -7.64 -19.83 -6.96
C LYS A 326 -6.57 -20.30 -7.94
N TYR A 327 -5.54 -19.47 -8.15
CA TYR A 327 -4.36 -19.95 -8.86
C TYR A 327 -3.70 -21.09 -8.08
N THR A 328 -3.17 -22.07 -8.80
CA THR A 328 -2.32 -23.10 -8.19
C THR A 328 -1.10 -22.41 -7.56
N PRO A 329 -0.81 -22.63 -6.27
CA PRO A 329 0.34 -22.05 -5.63
C PRO A 329 1.62 -22.41 -6.39
N PHE A 330 2.39 -21.40 -6.77
CA PHE A 330 3.69 -21.59 -7.40
C PHE A 330 4.75 -21.78 -6.31
N ILE A 331 5.55 -22.83 -6.42
CA ILE A 331 6.68 -23.10 -5.52
C ILE A 331 7.95 -22.58 -6.20
N PRO A 332 8.60 -21.54 -5.67
CA PRO A 332 9.86 -21.02 -6.22
C PRO A 332 10.96 -22.07 -6.17
N ARG A 333 11.81 -22.06 -7.21
CA ARG A 333 13.01 -22.90 -7.24
C ARG A 333 14.04 -22.34 -6.27
N ASN A 334 14.70 -23.20 -5.51
CA ASN A 334 15.85 -22.77 -4.73
C ASN A 334 17.12 -22.92 -5.57
N SER A 335 17.41 -21.94 -6.41
CA SER A 335 18.54 -21.98 -7.36
C SER A 335 19.92 -22.04 -6.70
N LEU A 336 20.00 -21.75 -5.39
CA LEU A 336 21.23 -21.88 -4.60
C LEU A 336 21.29 -23.16 -3.76
N GLU A 337 20.30 -24.06 -3.83
CA GLU A 337 20.26 -25.26 -2.99
C GLU A 337 21.46 -26.18 -3.24
N HIS A 338 21.80 -26.43 -4.50
CA HIS A 338 22.98 -27.21 -4.88
C HIS A 338 24.30 -26.45 -4.70
N VAL A 339 24.24 -25.13 -4.45
CA VAL A 339 25.41 -24.31 -4.09
C VAL A 339 25.72 -24.42 -2.59
N HIS A 340 24.74 -24.81 -1.77
CA HIS A 340 24.91 -25.03 -0.33
C HIS A 340 25.80 -26.23 0.02
N ASP A 341 26.25 -27.02 -0.96
CA ASP A 341 27.21 -28.13 -0.80
C ASP A 341 28.68 -27.67 -0.66
N GLY A 342 28.99 -26.39 -0.40
CA GLY A 342 30.37 -26.03 0.00
C GLY A 342 30.77 -24.58 0.26
N ASP A 343 30.38 -23.59 -0.53
CA ASP A 343 30.75 -22.17 -0.33
C ASP A 343 30.01 -21.29 -1.35
N LEU A 344 29.00 -20.51 -0.93
CA LEU A 344 28.26 -19.60 -1.82
C LEU A 344 29.18 -18.60 -2.52
N PHE A 345 30.20 -18.10 -1.83
CA PHE A 345 31.17 -17.17 -2.43
C PHE A 345 32.05 -17.87 -3.47
N ALA A 346 32.31 -19.18 -3.33
CA ALA A 346 32.98 -19.94 -4.38
C ALA A 346 32.15 -20.03 -5.66
N ALA A 347 30.84 -20.25 -5.55
CA ALA A 347 29.97 -20.30 -6.71
C ALA A 347 29.91 -18.95 -7.44
N ILE A 348 29.81 -17.84 -6.69
CA ILE A 348 29.83 -16.49 -7.28
C ILE A 348 31.18 -16.18 -7.95
N ARG A 349 32.29 -16.72 -7.43
CA ARG A 349 33.62 -16.59 -8.08
C ARG A 349 33.75 -17.37 -9.37
N GLU A 350 33.10 -18.53 -9.45
CA GLU A 350 33.13 -19.35 -10.65
C GLU A 350 32.36 -18.67 -11.80
N ARG A 351 31.22 -18.06 -11.47
CA ARG A 351 30.40 -17.30 -12.43
C ARG A 351 29.40 -16.38 -11.73
N ASP A 352 28.99 -15.33 -12.44
CA ASP A 352 27.86 -14.51 -12.03
C ASP A 352 26.57 -15.34 -11.97
N LEU A 353 25.73 -15.05 -10.97
CA LEU A 353 24.45 -15.73 -10.76
C LEU A 353 23.32 -14.72 -10.94
N LEU A 354 22.41 -15.00 -11.87
CA LEU A 354 21.19 -14.21 -12.08
C LEU A 354 20.00 -14.98 -11.48
N LEU A 355 19.25 -14.32 -10.61
CA LEU A 355 18.01 -14.81 -10.02
C LEU A 355 16.84 -14.02 -10.58
N HIS A 356 15.71 -14.70 -10.78
CA HIS A 356 14.49 -14.14 -11.31
C HIS A 356 13.32 -14.44 -10.36
N HIS A 357 12.96 -13.48 -9.52
CA HIS A 357 11.81 -13.58 -8.63
C HIS A 357 10.50 -13.35 -9.42
N PRO A 358 9.38 -14.00 -9.06
CA PRO A 358 9.22 -14.95 -7.96
C PRO A 358 9.57 -16.41 -8.33
N TYR A 359 10.12 -16.65 -9.54
CA TYR A 359 10.44 -17.99 -10.04
C TYR A 359 11.57 -18.66 -9.26
N ASP A 360 12.56 -17.86 -8.87
CA ASP A 360 13.61 -18.18 -7.91
C ASP A 360 13.21 -17.70 -6.52
N SER A 361 13.55 -18.49 -5.50
CA SER A 361 13.25 -18.17 -4.11
C SER A 361 14.01 -16.93 -3.64
N PHE A 362 13.29 -15.98 -3.03
CA PHE A 362 13.92 -14.83 -2.37
C PHE A 362 14.84 -15.24 -1.21
N ASN A 363 14.68 -16.47 -0.68
CA ASN A 363 15.61 -17.01 0.32
C ASN A 363 17.06 -17.03 -0.19
N SER A 364 17.29 -17.12 -1.50
CA SER A 364 18.64 -17.02 -2.06
C SER A 364 19.34 -15.69 -1.74
N VAL A 365 18.59 -14.58 -1.69
CA VAL A 365 19.11 -13.26 -1.29
C VAL A 365 19.30 -13.18 0.23
N VAL A 366 18.37 -13.74 1.00
CA VAL A 366 18.49 -13.84 2.46
C VAL A 366 19.72 -14.67 2.84
N ASP A 367 19.95 -15.78 2.14
CA ASP A 367 21.08 -16.67 2.33
C ASP A 367 22.41 -15.97 2.03
N PHE A 368 22.48 -15.16 0.97
CA PHE A 368 23.66 -14.35 0.70
C PHE A 368 24.08 -13.49 1.90
N ILE A 369 23.12 -12.81 2.54
CA ILE A 369 23.39 -12.01 3.74
C ILE A 369 23.66 -12.91 4.96
N ARG A 370 22.95 -14.03 5.12
CA ARG A 370 23.14 -15.01 6.19
C ARG A 370 24.55 -15.62 6.19
N PHE A 371 25.03 -16.08 5.02
CA PHE A 371 26.41 -16.56 4.86
C PHE A 371 27.41 -15.46 5.16
N ALA A 372 27.14 -14.24 4.67
CA ALA A 372 27.99 -13.09 4.97
C ALA A 372 28.03 -12.76 6.47
N ALA A 373 26.92 -12.93 7.20
CA ALA A 373 26.81 -12.67 8.63
C ALA A 373 27.57 -13.70 9.50
N HIS A 374 27.76 -14.93 9.02
CA HIS A 374 28.37 -16.01 9.79
C HIS A 374 29.81 -16.35 9.37
N ASP A 375 30.23 -16.02 8.15
CA ASP A 375 31.59 -16.32 7.69
C ASP A 375 32.63 -15.47 8.47
N PRO A 376 33.61 -16.10 9.16
CA PRO A 376 34.63 -15.39 9.94
C PRO A 376 35.58 -14.56 9.06
N ASN A 377 35.63 -14.82 7.75
CA ASN A 377 36.47 -14.07 6.81
C ASN A 377 35.78 -12.84 6.23
N VAL A 378 34.48 -12.66 6.50
CA VAL A 378 33.75 -11.45 6.10
C VAL A 378 34.05 -10.34 7.08
N LEU A 379 34.50 -9.20 6.56
CA LEU A 379 34.92 -8.05 7.34
C LEU A 379 33.84 -6.97 7.41
N ALA A 380 33.10 -6.77 6.31
CA ALA A 380 32.11 -5.72 6.23
C ALA A 380 30.92 -6.09 5.33
N ILE A 381 29.75 -5.58 5.67
CA ILE A 381 28.52 -5.65 4.88
C ILE A 381 27.98 -4.22 4.72
N LYS A 382 27.71 -3.80 3.48
CA LYS A 382 27.02 -2.54 3.18
C LYS A 382 25.73 -2.83 2.44
N GLN A 383 24.62 -2.20 2.80
CA GLN A 383 23.33 -2.46 2.14
C GLN A 383 22.41 -1.25 2.07
N THR A 384 21.65 -1.12 1.00
CA THR A 384 20.55 -0.16 0.88
C THR A 384 19.21 -0.82 1.26
N LEU A 385 18.39 -0.16 2.08
CA LEU A 385 17.06 -0.59 2.47
C LEU A 385 16.03 0.47 2.03
N TYR A 386 15.27 0.16 0.97
CA TYR A 386 14.24 1.05 0.46
C TYR A 386 12.88 0.85 1.15
N ARG A 387 12.38 -0.39 1.14
CA ARG A 387 11.14 -0.80 1.81
C ARG A 387 11.40 -2.09 2.55
N VAL A 388 11.25 -2.03 3.88
CA VAL A 388 11.41 -3.18 4.74
C VAL A 388 10.03 -3.55 5.28
N GLY A 389 9.57 -4.78 4.99
CA GLY A 389 8.30 -5.26 5.52
C GLY A 389 8.33 -5.42 7.05
N THR A 390 7.16 -5.60 7.66
CA THR A 390 7.04 -5.86 9.11
C THR A 390 7.82 -7.10 9.57
N ASN A 391 7.95 -8.10 8.70
CA ASN A 391 8.89 -9.21 8.89
C ASN A 391 10.08 -9.06 7.95
N ALA A 392 11.26 -8.76 8.52
CA ALA A 392 12.45 -8.37 7.78
C ALA A 392 13.61 -9.35 8.01
N PRO A 393 13.60 -10.55 7.38
CA PRO A 393 14.66 -11.54 7.59
C PRO A 393 16.05 -10.99 7.24
N VAL A 394 16.14 -10.11 6.24
CA VAL A 394 17.37 -9.42 5.86
C VAL A 394 17.89 -8.54 6.99
N VAL A 395 17.02 -7.76 7.65
CA VAL A 395 17.42 -6.91 8.78
C VAL A 395 17.92 -7.75 9.95
N ASN A 396 17.23 -8.85 10.27
CA ASN A 396 17.66 -9.77 11.32
C ASN A 396 19.08 -10.33 11.04
N MET A 397 19.39 -10.71 9.80
CA MET A 397 20.74 -11.19 9.44
C MET A 397 21.80 -10.08 9.54
N LEU A 398 21.44 -8.82 9.31
CA LEU A 398 22.36 -7.69 9.48
C LEU A 398 22.64 -7.42 10.97
N LEU A 399 21.65 -7.56 11.84
CA LEU A 399 21.83 -7.47 13.30
C LEU A 399 22.80 -8.57 13.78
N GLU A 400 22.58 -9.83 13.37
CA GLU A 400 23.48 -10.95 13.68
C GLU A 400 24.90 -10.73 13.15
N ALA A 401 25.05 -10.10 11.98
CA ALA A 401 26.37 -9.80 11.43
C ALA A 401 27.18 -8.87 12.35
N VAL A 402 26.53 -7.88 12.98
CA VAL A 402 27.19 -6.99 13.95
C VAL A 402 27.57 -7.75 15.21
N GLU A 403 26.69 -8.60 15.73
CA GLU A 403 26.99 -9.46 16.89
C GLU A 403 28.20 -10.38 16.61
N ASN A 404 28.34 -10.84 15.36
CA ASN A 404 29.49 -11.61 14.88
C ASN A 404 30.71 -10.76 14.50
N GLY A 405 30.77 -9.50 14.95
CA GLY A 405 31.94 -8.63 14.85
C GLY A 405 32.20 -8.00 13.48
N LYS A 406 31.21 -7.99 12.57
CA LYS A 406 31.35 -7.45 11.22
C LYS A 406 31.01 -5.96 11.22
N GLN A 407 31.68 -5.19 10.36
CA GLN A 407 31.32 -3.80 10.14
C GLN A 407 30.09 -3.73 9.23
N VAL A 408 28.95 -3.30 9.77
CA VAL A 408 27.70 -3.19 9.00
C VAL A 408 27.34 -1.72 8.81
N ALA A 409 27.09 -1.32 7.55
CA ALA A 409 26.59 0.00 7.20
C ALA A 409 25.34 -0.12 6.34
N VAL A 410 24.30 0.60 6.71
CA VAL A 410 23.00 0.52 6.04
C VAL A 410 22.50 1.90 5.67
N LEU A 411 22.09 2.08 4.42
CA LEU A 411 21.34 3.25 4.02
C LEU A 411 19.84 2.94 4.06
N VAL A 412 19.08 3.66 4.88
CA VAL A 412 17.62 3.51 4.97
C VAL A 412 16.93 4.67 4.26
N GLU A 413 16.10 4.36 3.26
CA GLU A 413 15.25 5.36 2.60
C GLU A 413 13.95 5.53 3.40
N LEU A 414 13.92 6.55 4.25
CA LEU A 414 12.76 6.84 5.08
C LEU A 414 11.58 7.42 4.26
N LYS A 415 11.80 7.97 3.06
CA LYS A 415 10.73 8.53 2.19
C LYS A 415 10.05 7.47 1.31
N ALA A 416 10.11 6.21 1.71
CA ALA A 416 9.44 5.13 1.00
C ALA A 416 7.94 5.13 1.33
N ARG A 417 7.13 5.47 0.32
CA ARG A 417 5.68 5.67 0.48
C ARG A 417 4.99 4.44 1.09
N PHE A 418 4.20 4.67 2.13
CA PHE A 418 3.42 3.67 2.90
C PHE A 418 4.24 2.66 3.71
N ASP A 419 5.57 2.77 3.72
CA ASP A 419 6.47 1.92 4.51
C ASP A 419 7.26 2.75 5.54
N GLU A 420 6.90 4.03 5.72
CA GLU A 420 7.68 4.97 6.55
C GLU A 420 7.74 4.50 8.01
N GLU A 421 6.60 4.10 8.60
CA GLU A 421 6.53 3.62 9.99
C GLU A 421 7.44 2.40 10.22
N ASN A 422 7.40 1.41 9.32
CA ASN A 422 8.24 0.21 9.40
C ASN A 422 9.73 0.57 9.24
N ASN A 423 10.07 1.46 8.30
CA ASN A 423 11.45 1.86 8.07
C ASN A 423 12.03 2.64 9.28
N ILE A 424 11.22 3.47 9.95
CA ILE A 424 11.61 4.17 11.19
C ILE A 424 11.91 3.15 12.30
N GLU A 425 11.04 2.15 12.49
CA GLU A 425 11.23 1.13 13.52
C GLU A 425 12.51 0.31 13.29
N TRP A 426 12.72 -0.15 12.05
CA TRP A 426 13.93 -0.91 11.70
C TRP A 426 15.20 -0.08 11.75
N ALA A 427 15.15 1.19 11.36
CA ALA A 427 16.31 2.09 11.48
C ALA A 427 16.77 2.20 12.93
N ARG A 428 15.82 2.44 13.86
CA ARG A 428 16.12 2.47 15.29
C ARG A 428 16.71 1.15 15.75
N ALA A 429 16.11 0.01 15.39
CA ALA A 429 16.61 -1.30 15.79
C ALA A 429 18.07 -1.54 15.33
N LEU A 430 18.40 -1.16 14.09
CA LEU A 430 19.75 -1.25 13.52
C LEU A 430 20.74 -0.35 14.26
N GLU A 431 20.38 0.92 14.53
CA GLU A 431 21.23 1.86 15.29
C GLU A 431 21.54 1.34 16.69
N HIS A 432 20.53 0.82 17.41
CA HIS A 432 20.71 0.28 18.76
C HIS A 432 21.66 -0.92 18.80
N ALA A 433 21.71 -1.71 17.73
CA ALA A 433 22.63 -2.84 17.60
C ALA A 433 24.06 -2.44 17.19
N GLY A 434 24.31 -1.17 16.87
CA GLY A 434 25.64 -0.67 16.48
C GLY A 434 25.91 -0.69 14.98
N VAL A 435 24.87 -0.85 14.14
CA VAL A 435 24.97 -0.68 12.69
C VAL A 435 25.20 0.80 12.39
N HIS A 436 26.08 1.10 11.43
CA HIS A 436 26.21 2.46 10.91
C HIS A 436 25.04 2.79 9.97
N VAL A 437 23.96 3.33 10.53
CA VAL A 437 22.77 3.72 9.77
C VAL A 437 22.98 5.11 9.18
N VAL A 438 22.67 5.24 7.89
CA VAL A 438 22.67 6.52 7.17
C VAL A 438 21.29 6.72 6.57
N TYR A 439 20.72 7.89 6.80
CA TYR A 439 19.45 8.29 6.20
C TYR A 439 19.72 8.88 4.82
N GLY A 440 18.85 8.58 3.85
CA GLY A 440 19.01 9.06 2.46
C GLY A 440 19.27 10.58 2.38
N LEU A 441 19.96 11.02 1.32
CA LEU A 441 20.27 12.44 1.12
C LEU A 441 18.97 13.23 0.89
N ILE A 442 18.80 14.39 1.55
CA ILE A 442 17.56 15.18 1.56
C ILE A 442 16.96 15.37 0.15
N ARG A 443 17.81 15.66 -0.85
CA ARG A 443 17.42 15.95 -2.25
C ARG A 443 17.46 14.75 -3.20
N LEU A 444 17.86 13.56 -2.73
CA LEU A 444 17.99 12.38 -3.57
C LEU A 444 17.30 11.19 -2.92
N LYS A 445 16.37 10.61 -3.67
CA LYS A 445 15.74 9.35 -3.28
C LYS A 445 16.63 8.18 -3.68
N THR A 446 17.05 7.37 -2.71
CA THR A 446 17.89 6.20 -2.98
C THR A 446 17.01 5.01 -3.34
N HIS A 447 16.85 4.76 -4.65
CA HIS A 447 16.05 3.65 -5.17
C HIS A 447 16.87 2.43 -5.59
N ALA A 448 18.20 2.46 -5.46
CA ALA A 448 19.07 1.33 -5.77
C ALA A 448 18.90 0.22 -4.71
N LYS A 449 18.95 -1.05 -5.12
CA LYS A 449 18.89 -2.21 -4.20
C LYS A 449 20.17 -2.99 -4.32
N VAL A 450 21.11 -2.61 -3.46
CA VAL A 450 22.48 -3.06 -3.53
C VAL A 450 22.90 -3.57 -2.17
N ALA A 451 23.57 -4.72 -2.17
CA ALA A 451 24.32 -5.20 -1.02
C ALA A 451 25.77 -5.49 -1.45
N LEU A 452 26.72 -5.16 -0.61
CA LEU A 452 28.14 -5.36 -0.81
C LEU A 452 28.70 -6.09 0.41
N VAL A 453 29.33 -7.23 0.16
CA VAL A 453 30.04 -8.03 1.16
C VAL A 453 31.53 -7.97 0.85
N VAL A 454 32.33 -7.53 1.82
CA VAL A 454 33.79 -7.49 1.72
C VAL A 454 34.36 -8.66 2.52
N ARG A 455 34.98 -9.60 1.82
CA ARG A 455 35.52 -10.84 2.38
C ARG A 455 37.02 -10.96 2.11
N LYS A 456 37.76 -11.47 3.08
CA LYS A 456 39.16 -11.84 2.92
C LYS A 456 39.27 -13.26 2.40
N GLU A 457 39.89 -13.45 1.25
CA GLU A 457 40.04 -14.77 0.63
C GLU A 457 41.30 -15.50 1.11
N ALA A 458 41.40 -16.79 0.80
CA ALA A 458 42.53 -17.64 1.18
C ALA A 458 43.89 -17.15 0.60
N ASP A 459 43.86 -16.42 -0.51
CA ASP A 459 45.03 -15.75 -1.11
C ASP A 459 45.47 -14.49 -0.31
N GLY A 460 44.72 -14.12 0.74
CA GLY A 460 44.95 -12.96 1.58
C GLY A 460 44.38 -11.66 1.02
N LEU A 461 43.83 -11.66 -0.20
CA LEU A 461 43.27 -10.49 -0.86
C LEU A 461 41.82 -10.25 -0.41
N LEU A 462 41.43 -8.98 -0.40
CA LEU A 462 40.04 -8.60 -0.20
C LEU A 462 39.28 -8.72 -1.51
N ARG A 463 38.14 -9.39 -1.46
CA ARG A 463 37.18 -9.46 -2.57
C ARG A 463 35.84 -8.87 -2.16
N ARG A 464 35.14 -8.38 -3.17
CA ARG A 464 33.84 -7.75 -3.06
C ARG A 464 32.82 -8.64 -3.75
N TYR A 465 31.81 -9.06 -3.00
CA TYR A 465 30.66 -9.77 -3.53
C TYR A 465 29.48 -8.82 -3.49
N VAL A 466 28.81 -8.69 -4.62
CA VAL A 466 27.78 -7.69 -4.83
C VAL A 466 26.47 -8.39 -5.17
N HIS A 467 25.40 -7.92 -4.55
CA HIS A 467 24.03 -8.13 -4.98
C HIS A 467 23.51 -6.85 -5.63
N LEU A 468 22.94 -6.92 -6.83
CA LEU A 468 22.20 -5.83 -7.49
C LEU A 468 20.79 -6.33 -7.81
N GLY A 469 19.74 -5.64 -7.34
CA GLY A 469 18.35 -6.02 -7.59
C GLY A 469 17.55 -4.91 -8.26
N THR A 470 16.58 -5.29 -9.09
CA THR A 470 15.50 -4.39 -9.53
C THR A 470 14.46 -4.16 -8.43
N GLY A 471 14.23 -5.21 -7.62
CA GLY A 471 13.24 -5.28 -6.55
C GLY A 471 13.77 -4.96 -5.16
N ASN A 472 12.86 -4.64 -4.24
CA ASN A 472 13.14 -4.35 -2.83
C ASN A 472 13.53 -5.60 -2.03
N TYR A 473 14.21 -5.40 -0.88
CA TYR A 473 14.49 -6.46 0.09
C TYR A 473 13.27 -6.83 0.95
N ASN A 474 12.09 -6.97 0.34
CA ASN A 474 10.84 -7.32 1.02
C ASN A 474 10.38 -8.72 0.57
N ALA A 475 10.45 -9.69 1.50
CA ALA A 475 10.14 -11.08 1.23
C ALA A 475 8.67 -11.35 0.85
N SER A 476 7.74 -10.48 1.28
CA SER A 476 6.32 -10.60 0.91
C SER A 476 6.10 -10.19 -0.55
N THR A 477 6.67 -9.05 -0.97
CA THR A 477 6.55 -8.57 -2.35
C THR A 477 7.33 -9.44 -3.32
N ALA A 478 8.48 -9.99 -2.93
CA ALA A 478 9.27 -10.88 -3.79
C ALA A 478 8.54 -12.17 -4.24
N ARG A 479 7.38 -12.50 -3.64
CA ARG A 479 6.51 -13.61 -4.07
C ARG A 479 5.50 -13.23 -5.15
N VAL A 480 5.31 -11.94 -5.38
CA VAL A 480 4.24 -11.39 -6.24
C VAL A 480 4.80 -10.52 -7.36
N TYR A 481 5.92 -9.83 -7.12
CA TYR A 481 6.60 -8.99 -8.11
C TYR A 481 7.61 -9.79 -8.91
N GLU A 482 7.71 -9.46 -10.20
CA GLU A 482 8.74 -9.97 -11.10
C GLU A 482 9.97 -9.07 -11.02
N ASP A 483 11.09 -9.63 -10.55
CA ASP A 483 12.32 -8.87 -10.28
C ASP A 483 13.57 -9.69 -10.62
N LEU A 484 14.60 -9.01 -11.11
CA LEU A 484 15.91 -9.59 -11.42
C LEU A 484 16.94 -9.19 -10.36
N CYS A 485 17.73 -10.17 -9.95
CA CYS A 485 18.82 -9.99 -8.99
C CYS A 485 20.11 -10.62 -9.51
N LEU A 486 21.20 -9.86 -9.53
CA LEU A 486 22.53 -10.30 -9.93
C LEU A 486 23.43 -10.45 -8.70
N LEU A 487 24.03 -11.62 -8.52
CA LEU A 487 25.15 -11.86 -7.62
C LEU A 487 26.44 -11.97 -8.43
N THR A 488 27.43 -11.14 -8.11
CA THR A 488 28.70 -11.07 -8.86
C THR A 488 29.87 -10.77 -7.93
N CYS A 489 31.07 -11.19 -8.33
CA CYS A 489 32.32 -10.71 -7.75
C CYS A 489 33.21 -9.99 -8.78
N ASP A 490 32.62 -9.48 -9.86
CA ASP A 490 33.32 -8.66 -10.85
C ASP A 490 34.00 -7.47 -10.17
N ARG A 491 35.29 -7.29 -10.47
CA ARG A 491 36.13 -6.31 -9.77
C ARG A 491 35.64 -4.89 -9.99
N GLU A 492 35.27 -4.55 -11.22
CA GLU A 492 34.89 -3.17 -11.59
C GLU A 492 33.51 -2.83 -11.02
N ILE A 493 32.56 -3.76 -11.07
CA ILE A 493 31.25 -3.60 -10.41
C ILE A 493 31.43 -3.44 -8.89
N GLY A 494 32.27 -4.27 -8.27
CA GLY A 494 32.55 -4.17 -6.83
C GLY A 494 33.18 -2.84 -6.42
N GLU A 495 34.09 -2.30 -7.24
CA GLU A 495 34.67 -0.96 -7.05
C GLU A 495 33.61 0.14 -7.18
N ASP A 496 32.78 0.10 -8.24
CA ASP A 496 31.71 1.07 -8.47
C ASP A 496 30.68 1.08 -7.34
N VAL A 497 30.29 -0.08 -6.82
CA VAL A 497 29.38 -0.18 -5.68
C VAL A 497 30.03 0.36 -4.40
N SER A 498 31.33 0.15 -4.22
CA SER A 498 32.05 0.76 -3.08
C SER A 498 32.04 2.29 -3.17
N ASP A 499 32.26 2.82 -4.38
CA ASP A 499 32.24 4.24 -4.68
C ASP A 499 30.84 4.84 -4.49
N LEU A 500 29.78 4.10 -4.86
CA LEU A 500 28.38 4.44 -4.57
C LEU A 500 28.16 4.59 -3.06
N PHE A 501 28.49 3.58 -2.25
CA PHE A 501 28.32 3.68 -0.80
C PHE A 501 29.14 4.82 -0.20
N ASN A 502 30.36 5.04 -0.65
CA ASN A 502 31.18 6.17 -0.17
C ASN A 502 30.58 7.54 -0.54
N THR A 503 29.83 7.61 -1.64
CA THR A 503 29.10 8.83 -2.05
C THR A 503 27.83 9.02 -1.26
N LEU A 504 27.15 7.92 -0.90
CA LEU A 504 25.94 7.95 -0.08
C LEU A 504 26.22 8.24 1.39
N THR A 505 27.34 7.73 1.94
CA THR A 505 27.68 7.86 3.36
C THR A 505 28.77 8.90 3.66
N GLY A 506 29.34 9.55 2.63
CA GLY A 506 30.47 10.46 2.79
C GLY A 506 30.54 11.55 1.73
N TYR A 507 31.51 12.45 1.84
CA TYR A 507 31.70 13.57 0.93
C TYR A 507 32.49 13.17 -0.33
N SER A 508 31.92 12.31 -1.17
CA SER A 508 32.47 11.99 -2.50
C SER A 508 31.77 12.78 -3.61
N ARG A 509 32.52 13.15 -4.65
CA ARG A 509 32.00 13.82 -5.86
C ARG A 509 32.25 13.01 -7.12
N LEU A 510 32.32 11.69 -6.98
CA LEU A 510 32.43 10.79 -8.13
C LEU A 510 31.18 10.95 -9.02
N SER A 511 31.42 11.17 -10.31
CA SER A 511 30.38 11.44 -11.31
C SER A 511 30.32 10.38 -12.41
N THR A 512 31.23 9.41 -12.39
CA THR A 512 31.35 8.36 -13.41
C THR A 512 31.68 7.03 -12.74
N TYR A 513 31.02 5.98 -13.21
CA TYR A 513 31.32 4.59 -12.87
C TYR A 513 32.13 3.93 -13.99
N ARG A 514 32.77 2.80 -13.68
CA ARG A 514 33.55 2.01 -14.64
C ARG A 514 32.64 1.16 -15.53
N LYS A 515 31.67 0.47 -14.92
CA LYS A 515 30.71 -0.43 -15.57
C LYS A 515 29.25 -0.10 -15.31
N LEU A 516 28.90 0.51 -14.17
CA LEU A 516 27.52 0.77 -13.76
C LEU A 516 26.88 2.01 -14.40
#